data_AF-A0A0A1GR95-F1
#
_entry.id   AF-A0A0A1GR95-F1
#
_cell.length_a   1.000
_cell.length_b   1.000
_cell.length_c   1.000
_cell.angle_alpha   90.00
_cell.angle_beta   90.00
_cell.angle_gamma   90.00
#
_symmetry.space_group_name_H-M   'P 1'
#
loop_
_entity.id
_entity.type
_entity.pdbx_description
1 polymer ?
#
loop_
_entity_poly.entity_id
_entity_poly.type
_entity_poly.pdbx_seq_one_letter_code
_entity_poly.pdbx_strand_id
1 'polypeptide(L)'
;MKNNLLSIVIPAYNVDNYLENSVKSLGNFLFDTRVEIIILNDGSTDRTLKIANHLKNIYCNITVIDKKNGGLSDTRNLGNSIATGKYIYFFDADDYLNDDKISDVLDLLENKDLDLLCFGYSKVSEAGDMLSKHTLNSDIFIKNLSSLEFIKLLLSGGNEPIAGYLPTKIIKHSLVKQMKFMQMNYEDMPFVLEFVLKYSGLKIVYMDSVVYNYVQRNKSITHSSSEKNMIDKLFSLQLVRKLIAEYRLPNDIIVLNNKRSVVAALWASSINKRRLNSAAVAIAANKQFNFTFLFSEPCSNLYLKIKMLYYFFYNKNIIRSN
;
A
#
# COMPACT_ATOMS: atom_id res chain seq x y z
N MET A 1 13.21 20.46 -21.79
CA MET A 1 12.34 20.19 -20.63
C MET A 1 13.23 19.70 -19.51
N LYS A 2 13.01 20.12 -18.25
CA LYS A 2 13.77 19.60 -17.12
C LYS A 2 13.42 18.12 -16.98
N ASN A 3 14.38 17.22 -17.12
CA ASN A 3 14.14 15.78 -17.05
C ASN A 3 14.34 15.33 -15.61
N ASN A 4 13.26 15.35 -14.81
CA ASN A 4 13.33 14.95 -13.40
C ASN A 4 13.65 13.45 -13.30
N LEU A 5 14.50 13.07 -12.37
CA LEU A 5 14.78 11.67 -12.04
C LEU A 5 13.58 11.06 -11.28
N LEU A 6 13.04 11.78 -10.30
CA LEU A 6 12.03 11.28 -9.39
C LEU A 6 10.94 12.33 -9.13
N SER A 7 9.68 11.92 -9.19
CA SER A 7 8.54 12.67 -8.62
C SER A 7 8.07 12.03 -7.34
N ILE A 8 8.11 12.76 -6.23
CA ILE A 8 7.54 12.34 -4.94
C ILE A 8 6.16 12.96 -4.81
N VAL A 9 5.11 12.15 -4.84
CA VAL A 9 3.71 12.56 -4.68
C VAL A 9 3.29 12.36 -3.23
N ILE A 10 2.83 13.42 -2.58
CA ILE A 10 2.45 13.44 -1.15
C ILE A 10 0.99 13.87 -1.02
N PRO A 11 0.04 12.92 -0.94
CA PRO A 11 -1.34 13.21 -0.59
C PRO A 11 -1.44 13.71 0.86
N ALA A 12 -2.06 14.86 1.09
CA ALA A 12 -2.19 15.44 2.42
C ALA A 12 -3.65 15.82 2.73
N TYR A 13 -4.21 15.22 3.79
CA TYR A 13 -5.54 15.53 4.29
C TYR A 13 -5.58 15.50 5.81
N ASN A 14 -5.77 16.65 6.43
CA ASN A 14 -5.85 16.80 7.89
C ASN A 14 -4.68 16.15 8.66
N VAL A 15 -3.46 16.48 8.26
CA VAL A 15 -2.18 15.93 8.77
C VAL A 15 -1.27 17.04 9.31
N ASP A 16 -1.83 18.12 9.84
CA ASP A 16 -1.04 19.29 10.28
C ASP A 16 0.01 18.96 11.35
N ASN A 17 -0.23 17.95 12.19
CA ASN A 17 0.73 17.50 13.20
C ASN A 17 1.91 16.68 12.66
N TYR A 18 1.85 16.22 11.40
CA TYR A 18 2.80 15.26 10.85
C TYR A 18 3.55 15.78 9.62
N LEU A 19 2.85 16.52 8.74
CA LEU A 19 3.34 16.88 7.40
C LEU A 19 4.74 17.50 7.42
N GLU A 20 5.02 18.41 8.35
CA GLU A 20 6.33 19.07 8.42
C GLU A 20 7.47 18.09 8.68
N ASN A 21 7.29 17.18 9.65
CA ASN A 21 8.28 16.16 9.99
C ASN A 21 8.42 15.13 8.86
N SER A 22 7.30 14.71 8.27
CA SER A 22 7.28 13.81 7.12
C SER A 22 8.06 14.38 5.95
N VAL A 23 7.83 15.64 5.58
CA VAL A 23 8.56 16.29 4.48
C VAL A 23 10.03 16.50 4.84
N LYS A 24 10.36 16.93 6.06
CA LYS A 24 11.75 17.07 6.51
C LYS A 24 12.52 15.75 6.45
N SER A 25 11.85 14.62 6.69
CA SER A 25 12.47 13.30 6.60
C SER A 25 12.87 12.89 5.18
N LEU A 26 12.39 13.59 4.15
CA LEU A 26 12.83 13.38 2.77
C LEU A 26 14.29 13.79 2.54
N GLY A 27 14.92 14.48 3.50
CA GLY A 27 16.37 14.62 3.57
C GLY A 27 17.01 15.09 2.27
N ASN A 28 17.95 14.30 1.73
CA ASN A 28 18.64 14.63 0.47
C ASN A 28 17.71 14.84 -0.74
N PHE A 29 16.49 14.29 -0.77
CA PHE A 29 15.52 14.59 -1.82
C PHE A 29 15.10 16.06 -1.86
N LEU A 30 15.12 16.77 -0.72
CA LEU A 30 14.72 18.19 -0.63
C LEU A 30 15.71 19.13 -1.32
N PHE A 31 16.95 18.67 -1.52
CA PHE A 31 18.04 19.48 -2.06
C PHE A 31 18.49 19.04 -3.46
N ASP A 32 18.01 17.89 -3.95
CA ASP A 32 18.33 17.39 -5.29
C ASP A 32 17.45 18.06 -6.37
N THR A 33 18.10 18.79 -7.27
CA THR A 33 17.43 19.52 -8.36
C THR A 33 16.77 18.63 -9.43
N ARG A 34 17.07 17.33 -9.43
CA ARG A 34 16.48 16.30 -10.29
C ARG A 34 15.23 15.68 -9.67
N VAL A 35 14.92 16.00 -8.41
CA VAL A 35 13.73 15.52 -7.71
C VAL A 35 12.69 16.63 -7.70
N GLU A 36 11.44 16.27 -7.97
CA GLU A 36 10.29 17.14 -7.70
C GLU A 36 9.43 16.54 -6.59
N ILE A 37 8.89 17.39 -5.73
CA ILE A 37 8.03 16.99 -4.63
C ILE A 37 6.69 17.69 -4.81
N ILE A 38 5.62 16.91 -4.89
CA ILE A 38 4.27 17.37 -5.22
C ILE A 38 3.38 17.08 -4.03
N ILE A 39 3.15 18.10 -3.20
CA ILE A 39 2.23 18.04 -2.07
C ILE A 39 0.82 18.38 -2.57
N LEU A 40 -0.11 17.46 -2.40
CA LEU A 40 -1.50 17.62 -2.84
C LEU A 40 -2.40 17.75 -1.62
N ASN A 41 -2.84 18.95 -1.31
CA ASN A 41 -3.82 19.19 -0.25
C ASN A 41 -5.21 18.78 -0.71
N ASP A 42 -5.75 17.72 -0.11
CA ASP A 42 -7.06 17.14 -0.46
C ASP A 42 -8.21 17.81 0.31
N GLY A 43 -8.26 19.14 0.28
CA GLY A 43 -9.31 19.92 0.93
C GLY A 43 -9.27 19.85 2.45
N SER A 44 -8.08 19.86 3.06
CA SER A 44 -7.91 19.87 4.52
C SER A 44 -8.59 21.08 5.16
N THR A 45 -9.13 20.87 6.35
CA THR A 45 -9.79 21.91 7.17
C THR A 45 -8.94 22.39 8.36
N ASP A 46 -7.78 21.78 8.56
CA ASP A 46 -6.79 22.14 9.57
C ASP A 46 -5.66 23.01 8.97
N ARG A 47 -4.49 23.06 9.64
CA ARG A 47 -3.35 23.87 9.18
C ARG A 47 -2.50 23.20 8.09
N THR A 48 -2.90 22.04 7.58
CA THR A 48 -2.13 21.25 6.58
C THR A 48 -1.71 22.10 5.37
N LEU A 49 -2.66 22.83 4.76
CA LEU A 49 -2.36 23.68 3.59
C LEU A 49 -1.39 24.82 3.93
N LYS A 50 -1.52 25.41 5.12
CA LYS A 50 -0.61 26.47 5.59
C LYS A 50 0.81 25.95 5.73
N ILE A 51 0.97 24.75 6.31
CA ILE A 51 2.27 24.09 6.48
C ILE A 51 2.87 23.71 5.11
N ALA A 52 2.07 23.13 4.21
CA ALA A 52 2.51 22.81 2.85
C ALA A 52 3.07 24.05 2.12
N ASN A 53 2.34 25.18 2.18
CA ASN A 53 2.79 26.43 1.58
C ASN A 53 4.05 27.00 2.25
N HIS A 54 4.22 26.82 3.57
CA HIS A 54 5.45 27.19 4.25
C HIS A 54 6.65 26.38 3.73
N LEU A 55 6.50 25.06 3.60
CA LEU A 55 7.54 24.16 3.08
C LEU A 55 7.91 24.52 1.63
N LYS A 56 6.94 24.84 0.78
CA LYS A 56 7.17 25.34 -0.59
C LYS A 56 8.04 26.60 -0.63
N ASN A 57 7.89 27.50 0.34
CA ASN A 57 8.71 28.72 0.41
C ASN A 57 10.14 28.44 0.88
N ILE A 58 10.41 27.29 1.51
CA ILE A 58 11.73 26.88 1.98
C ILE A 58 12.46 26.08 0.89
N TYR A 59 11.79 25.13 0.25
CA TYR A 59 12.40 24.19 -0.70
C TYR A 59 11.93 24.44 -2.13
N CYS A 60 12.87 24.75 -3.02
CA CYS A 60 12.58 25.19 -4.39
C CYS A 60 12.02 24.07 -5.29
N ASN A 61 12.14 22.81 -4.90
CA ASN A 61 11.64 21.65 -5.63
C ASN A 61 10.26 21.16 -5.15
N ILE A 62 9.65 21.84 -4.17
CA ILE A 62 8.29 21.54 -3.69
C ILE A 62 7.27 22.36 -4.49
N THR A 63 6.27 21.67 -5.01
CA THR A 63 5.03 22.24 -5.52
C THR A 63 3.86 21.84 -4.63
N VAL A 64 2.96 22.79 -4.37
CA VAL A 64 1.74 22.57 -3.58
C VAL A 64 0.55 22.82 -4.48
N ILE A 65 -0.39 21.88 -4.50
CA ILE A 65 -1.67 22.01 -5.20
C ILE A 65 -2.77 21.81 -4.18
N ASP A 66 -3.68 22.78 -4.13
CA ASP A 66 -4.90 22.71 -3.33
C ASP A 66 -6.07 22.25 -4.21
N LYS A 67 -6.84 21.29 -3.72
CA LYS A 67 -8.03 20.77 -4.40
C LYS A 67 -9.16 20.52 -3.42
N LYS A 68 -10.38 20.43 -3.95
CA LYS A 68 -11.53 19.95 -3.18
C LYS A 68 -11.29 18.50 -2.74
N ASN A 69 -11.76 18.15 -1.54
CA ASN A 69 -11.67 16.79 -1.02
C ASN A 69 -12.31 15.78 -1.99
N GLY A 70 -11.48 14.85 -2.46
CA GLY A 70 -11.84 13.74 -3.35
C GLY A 70 -11.36 12.39 -2.84
N GLY A 71 -10.62 12.35 -1.72
CA GLY A 71 -10.09 11.13 -1.12
C GLY A 71 -8.69 10.78 -1.63
N LEU A 72 -8.09 9.78 -0.97
CA LEU A 72 -6.71 9.36 -1.20
C LEU A 72 -6.45 8.91 -2.64
N SER A 73 -7.28 8.01 -3.19
CA SER A 73 -7.13 7.50 -4.55
C SER A 73 -7.21 8.60 -5.61
N ASP A 74 -8.17 9.50 -5.50
CA ASP A 74 -8.32 10.66 -6.39
C ASP A 74 -7.08 11.58 -6.33
N THR A 75 -6.57 11.81 -5.12
CA THR A 75 -5.37 12.62 -4.90
C THR A 75 -4.12 11.96 -5.49
N ARG A 76 -3.94 10.64 -5.28
CA ARG A 76 -2.84 9.88 -5.91
C ARG A 76 -2.97 9.86 -7.44
N ASN A 77 -4.18 9.76 -7.98
CA ASN A 77 -4.43 9.82 -9.43
C ASN A 77 -4.05 11.17 -10.03
N LEU A 78 -4.41 12.28 -9.38
CA LEU A 78 -3.97 13.61 -9.80
C LEU A 78 -2.44 13.67 -9.81
N GLY A 79 -1.78 13.27 -8.73
CA GLY A 79 -0.32 13.24 -8.62
C GLY A 79 0.35 12.41 -9.71
N ASN A 80 -0.15 11.20 -9.98
CA ASN A 80 0.36 10.33 -11.04
C ASN A 80 0.27 10.99 -12.44
N SER A 81 -0.82 11.74 -12.68
CA SER A 81 -1.05 12.38 -13.97
C SER A 81 -0.13 13.57 -14.25
N ILE A 82 0.25 14.32 -13.22
CA ILE A 82 1.06 15.55 -13.33
C ILE A 82 2.55 15.32 -13.07
N ALA A 83 2.93 14.20 -12.46
CA ALA A 83 4.32 13.81 -12.26
C ALA A 83 5.09 13.77 -13.59
N THR A 84 6.35 14.22 -13.57
CA THR A 84 7.22 14.32 -14.75
C THR A 84 8.54 13.54 -14.62
N GLY A 85 8.78 12.93 -13.47
CA GLY A 85 9.98 12.16 -13.17
C GLY A 85 10.06 10.85 -13.96
N LYS A 86 11.28 10.40 -14.24
CA LYS A 86 11.55 9.04 -14.75
C LYS A 86 10.95 7.98 -13.81
N TYR A 87 11.03 8.23 -12.52
CA TYR A 87 10.43 7.43 -11.45
C TYR A 87 9.36 8.22 -10.70
N ILE A 88 8.41 7.51 -10.10
CA ILE A 88 7.39 8.06 -9.21
C ILE A 88 7.43 7.34 -7.86
N TYR A 89 7.32 8.12 -6.80
CA TYR A 89 7.21 7.66 -5.42
C TYR A 89 5.96 8.25 -4.76
N PHE A 90 5.10 7.40 -4.19
CA PHE A 90 3.94 7.86 -3.43
C PHE A 90 4.28 7.77 -1.94
N PHE A 91 4.40 8.91 -1.29
CA PHE A 91 4.83 9.01 0.11
C PHE A 91 3.67 9.52 0.95
N ASP A 92 3.37 8.84 2.06
CA ASP A 92 2.27 9.21 2.94
C ASP A 92 2.69 10.34 3.90
N ALA A 93 1.84 11.34 4.06
CA ALA A 93 2.14 12.60 4.76
C ALA A 93 2.18 12.49 6.30
N ASP A 94 2.03 11.28 6.84
CA ASP A 94 2.08 10.96 8.26
C ASP A 94 3.22 10.02 8.65
N ASP A 95 4.02 9.60 7.68
CA ASP A 95 5.13 8.68 7.83
C ASP A 95 6.46 9.40 7.61
N TYR A 96 7.58 8.72 7.82
CA TYR A 96 8.91 9.32 7.64
C TYR A 96 9.95 8.34 7.10
N LEU A 97 10.95 8.88 6.40
CA LEU A 97 12.06 8.11 5.87
C LEU A 97 13.27 8.11 6.81
N ASN A 98 14.11 7.09 6.66
CA ASN A 98 15.46 7.08 7.21
C ASN A 98 16.40 7.83 6.26
N ASP A 99 16.79 9.04 6.66
CA ASP A 99 17.61 9.96 5.86
C ASP A 99 18.95 9.34 5.42
N ASP A 100 19.55 8.51 6.27
CA ASP A 100 20.83 7.83 6.00
C ASP A 100 20.76 6.80 4.85
N LYS A 101 19.56 6.50 4.32
CA LYS A 101 19.35 5.61 3.17
C LYS A 101 18.97 6.32 1.89
N ILE A 102 18.74 7.62 1.93
CA ILE A 102 18.23 8.37 0.77
C ILE A 102 19.29 8.46 -0.35
N SER A 103 20.56 8.62 0.01
CA SER A 103 21.66 8.58 -0.96
C SER A 103 21.74 7.24 -1.68
N ASP A 104 21.64 6.12 -0.95
CA ASP A 104 21.63 4.77 -1.55
C ASP A 104 20.46 4.61 -2.54
N VAL A 105 19.29 5.16 -2.20
CA VAL A 105 18.11 5.15 -3.09
C VAL A 105 18.38 5.97 -4.36
N LEU A 106 18.90 7.19 -4.22
CA LEU A 106 19.22 8.05 -5.37
C LEU A 106 20.25 7.38 -6.30
N ASP A 107 21.29 6.80 -5.73
CA ASP A 107 22.33 6.08 -6.47
C ASP A 107 21.76 4.90 -7.25
N LEU A 108 20.81 4.15 -6.68
CA LEU A 108 20.13 3.06 -7.36
C LEU A 108 19.26 3.56 -8.53
N LEU A 109 18.52 4.66 -8.36
CA LEU A 109 17.65 5.21 -9.40
C LEU A 109 18.45 5.82 -10.57
N GLU A 110 19.62 6.39 -10.27
CA GLU A 110 20.50 6.98 -11.28
C GLU A 110 21.27 5.92 -12.06
N ASN A 111 21.87 4.96 -11.35
CA ASN A 111 22.84 4.04 -11.95
C ASN A 111 22.23 2.72 -12.42
N LYS A 112 20.98 2.40 -12.07
CA LYS A 112 20.29 1.21 -12.55
C LYS A 112 19.05 1.58 -13.36
N ASP A 113 18.95 1.05 -14.58
CA ASP A 113 17.67 1.00 -15.29
C ASP A 113 16.80 -0.12 -14.71
N LEU A 114 16.17 0.18 -13.58
CA LEU A 114 15.17 -0.67 -12.92
C LEU A 114 13.75 -0.22 -13.27
N ASP A 115 12.78 -1.12 -13.13
CA ASP A 115 11.35 -0.84 -13.34
C ASP A 115 10.60 -0.64 -12.02
N LEU A 116 11.08 -1.30 -10.96
CA LEU A 116 10.53 -1.24 -9.61
C LEU A 116 11.67 -1.36 -8.58
N LEU A 117 11.78 -0.38 -7.69
CA LEU A 117 12.62 -0.44 -6.50
C LEU A 117 11.72 -0.65 -5.28
N CYS A 118 12.07 -1.61 -4.44
CA CYS A 118 11.42 -1.89 -3.17
C CYS A 118 12.45 -1.82 -2.04
N PHE A 119 12.00 -1.55 -0.82
CA PHE A 119 12.85 -1.54 0.35
C PHE A 119 12.10 -2.00 1.59
N GLY A 120 12.87 -2.33 2.63
CA GLY A 120 12.34 -2.66 3.95
C GLY A 120 11.68 -1.48 4.64
N TYR A 121 10.87 -1.80 5.64
CA TYR A 121 10.15 -0.81 6.42
C TYR A 121 10.07 -1.24 7.89
N SER A 122 9.80 -0.27 8.76
CA SER A 122 9.45 -0.52 10.16
C SER A 122 8.01 -0.08 10.42
N LYS A 123 7.39 -0.62 11.46
CA LYS A 123 6.21 -0.01 12.08
C LYS A 123 6.66 0.65 13.36
N VAL A 124 6.23 1.89 13.58
CA VAL A 124 6.63 2.69 14.73
C VAL A 124 5.42 3.23 15.48
N SER A 125 5.53 3.47 16.78
CA SER A 125 4.51 4.16 17.57
C SER A 125 4.48 5.65 17.22
N GLU A 126 3.43 6.38 17.63
CA GLU A 126 3.43 7.85 17.53
C GLU A 126 4.56 8.50 18.36
N ALA A 127 5.09 7.81 19.38
CA ALA A 127 6.23 8.26 20.16
C ALA A 127 7.58 7.98 19.48
N GLY A 128 7.59 7.25 18.36
CA GLY A 128 8.80 6.88 17.61
C GLY A 128 9.40 5.52 17.98
N ASP A 129 8.77 4.75 18.88
CA ASP A 129 9.27 3.43 19.26
C ASP A 129 9.08 2.43 18.12
N MET A 130 10.13 1.70 17.76
CA MET A 130 10.05 0.65 16.77
C MET A 130 9.24 -0.54 17.32
N LEU A 131 8.10 -0.81 16.68
CA LEU A 131 7.19 -1.92 17.03
C LEU A 131 7.54 -3.21 16.29
N SER A 132 8.00 -3.08 15.04
CA SER A 132 8.44 -4.23 14.24
C SER A 132 9.29 -3.77 13.05
N LYS A 133 10.21 -4.63 12.61
CA LYS A 133 11.07 -4.44 11.45
C LYS A 133 10.76 -5.50 10.39
N HIS A 134 10.65 -5.07 9.14
CA HIS A 134 10.30 -5.90 7.99
C HIS A 134 11.32 -5.70 6.87
N THR A 135 12.16 -6.71 6.68
CA THR A 135 13.24 -6.79 5.69
C THR A 135 13.32 -8.22 5.17
N LEU A 136 13.99 -8.45 4.03
CA LEU A 136 14.29 -9.81 3.59
C LEU A 136 15.26 -10.52 4.53
N ASN A 137 16.07 -9.77 5.29
CA ASN A 137 17.13 -10.31 6.16
C ASN A 137 18.08 -11.22 5.36
N SER A 138 18.45 -10.76 4.18
CA SER A 138 19.37 -11.38 3.26
C SER A 138 20.80 -10.89 3.53
N ASP A 139 21.78 -11.75 3.28
CA ASP A 139 23.19 -11.35 3.29
C ASP A 139 23.57 -10.43 2.11
N ILE A 140 22.63 -10.21 1.19
CA ILE A 140 22.81 -9.42 -0.03
C ILE A 140 22.01 -8.14 0.12
N PHE A 141 22.72 -7.01 0.15
CA PHE A 141 22.10 -5.69 0.31
C PHE A 141 21.16 -5.33 -0.85
N ILE A 142 21.54 -5.63 -2.09
CA ILE A 142 20.72 -5.36 -3.28
C ILE A 142 20.37 -6.67 -4.00
N LYS A 143 19.10 -7.05 -3.98
CA LYS A 143 18.60 -8.28 -4.59
C LYS A 143 17.75 -7.99 -5.82
N ASN A 144 17.97 -8.76 -6.89
CA ASN A 144 17.05 -8.78 -8.03
C ASN A 144 15.97 -9.83 -7.77
N LEU A 145 14.72 -9.50 -8.09
CA LEU A 145 13.58 -10.40 -7.94
C LEU A 145 12.91 -10.61 -9.30
N SER A 146 12.49 -11.83 -9.57
CA SER A 146 11.48 -12.08 -10.61
C SER A 146 10.10 -11.58 -10.15
N SER A 147 9.19 -11.33 -11.10
CA SER A 147 7.80 -10.95 -10.78
C SER A 147 7.12 -11.98 -9.88
N LEU A 148 7.39 -13.28 -10.08
CA LEU A 148 6.78 -14.34 -9.25
C LEU A 148 7.35 -14.35 -7.82
N GLU A 149 8.65 -14.15 -7.64
CA GLU A 149 9.24 -14.03 -6.30
C GLU A 149 8.70 -12.80 -5.57
N PHE A 150 8.62 -11.66 -6.26
CA PHE A 150 8.02 -10.45 -5.71
C PHE A 150 6.58 -10.69 -5.24
N ILE A 151 5.73 -11.29 -6.07
CA ILE A 151 4.32 -11.57 -5.73
C ILE A 151 4.22 -12.53 -4.54
N LYS A 152 5.08 -13.55 -4.45
CA LYS A 152 5.10 -14.47 -3.29
C LYS A 152 5.43 -13.73 -1.99
N LEU A 153 6.43 -12.86 -2.02
CA LEU A 153 6.84 -12.06 -0.87
C LEU A 153 5.76 -11.03 -0.48
N LEU A 154 5.09 -10.44 -1.46
CA LEU A 154 3.96 -9.52 -1.27
C LEU A 154 2.74 -10.18 -0.61
N LEU A 155 2.55 -11.49 -0.83
CA LEU A 155 1.39 -12.26 -0.35
C LEU A 155 1.70 -13.15 0.87
N SER A 156 2.94 -13.16 1.38
CA SER A 156 3.36 -14.13 2.40
C SER A 156 2.69 -13.94 3.77
N GLY A 157 2.22 -12.72 4.08
CA GLY A 157 1.47 -12.37 5.29
C GLY A 157 2.24 -12.51 6.62
N GLY A 158 1.72 -11.90 7.69
CA GLY A 158 2.21 -12.03 9.08
C GLY A 158 3.49 -11.24 9.40
N ASN A 159 4.51 -11.33 8.54
CA ASN A 159 5.78 -10.61 8.64
C ASN A 159 6.32 -10.38 7.21
N GLU A 160 5.50 -9.76 6.37
CA GLU A 160 5.77 -9.61 4.94
C GLU A 160 6.96 -8.66 4.70
N PRO A 161 8.07 -9.15 4.11
CA PRO A 161 9.26 -8.35 3.87
C PRO A 161 9.03 -7.31 2.76
N ILE A 162 8.00 -7.52 1.94
CA ILE A 162 7.49 -6.57 0.97
C ILE A 162 6.05 -6.25 1.37
N ALA A 163 5.81 -5.04 1.84
CA ALA A 163 4.47 -4.63 2.24
C ALA A 163 3.54 -4.51 1.03
N GLY A 164 2.23 -4.67 1.28
CA GLY A 164 1.20 -4.23 0.34
C GLY A 164 1.13 -2.72 0.09
N TYR A 165 1.79 -1.92 0.94
CA TYR A 165 1.73 -0.47 0.91
C TYR A 165 2.58 0.10 -0.22
N LEU A 166 2.03 1.09 -0.92
CA LEU A 166 2.72 1.77 -2.02
C LEU A 166 3.95 2.58 -1.57
N PRO A 167 3.98 3.21 -0.38
CA PRO A 167 5.15 3.97 0.09
C PRO A 167 6.43 3.17 0.37
N THR A 168 6.40 1.85 0.20
CA THR A 168 7.61 1.00 0.28
C THR A 168 8.26 0.77 -1.09
N LYS A 169 7.84 1.52 -2.12
CA LYS A 169 8.18 1.27 -3.52
C LYS A 169 8.35 2.54 -4.33
N ILE A 170 9.32 2.54 -5.24
CA ILE A 170 9.52 3.56 -6.27
C ILE A 170 9.38 2.87 -7.63
N ILE A 171 8.55 3.43 -8.51
CA ILE A 171 8.13 2.77 -9.75
C ILE A 171 8.57 3.61 -10.96
N LYS A 172 9.01 2.97 -12.04
CA LYS A 172 9.27 3.66 -13.30
C LYS A 172 7.96 4.25 -13.84
N HIS A 173 7.89 5.59 -13.92
CA HIS A 173 6.63 6.31 -14.11
C HIS A 173 5.94 5.95 -15.42
N SER A 174 6.71 5.73 -16.50
CA SER A 174 6.17 5.36 -17.81
C SER A 174 5.32 4.08 -17.79
N LEU A 175 5.54 3.18 -16.83
CA LEU A 175 4.79 1.93 -16.70
C LEU A 175 3.44 2.11 -15.99
N VAL A 176 3.28 3.17 -15.20
CA VAL A 176 2.10 3.40 -14.37
C VAL A 176 1.36 4.71 -14.68
N LYS A 177 1.89 5.56 -15.57
CA LYS A 177 1.31 6.87 -15.90
C LYS A 177 -0.16 6.83 -16.35
N GLN A 178 -0.58 5.75 -17.02
CA GLN A 178 -1.96 5.57 -17.48
C GLN A 178 -2.82 4.74 -16.52
N MET A 179 -2.22 4.15 -15.48
CA MET A 179 -2.94 3.40 -14.46
C MET A 179 -3.63 4.36 -13.49
N LYS A 180 -4.75 3.90 -12.91
CA LYS A 180 -5.52 4.66 -11.93
C LYS A 180 -5.76 3.84 -10.68
N PHE A 181 -5.63 4.48 -9.54
CA PHE A 181 -6.13 3.97 -8.27
C PHE A 181 -7.66 3.92 -8.31
N MET A 182 -8.22 2.79 -7.90
CA MET A 182 -9.66 2.67 -7.68
C MET A 182 -10.09 3.50 -6.48
N GLN A 183 -11.29 4.10 -6.57
CA GLN A 183 -11.84 4.96 -5.54
C GLN A 183 -12.35 4.15 -4.34
N MET A 184 -11.44 3.74 -3.46
CA MET A 184 -11.68 2.90 -2.30
C MET A 184 -10.51 3.03 -1.31
N ASN A 185 -10.70 2.55 -0.08
CA ASN A 185 -9.58 2.31 0.82
C ASN A 185 -8.90 0.96 0.48
N TYR A 186 -7.63 0.79 0.84
CA TYR A 186 -6.85 -0.43 0.54
C TYR A 186 -6.65 -0.66 -0.98
N GLU A 187 -6.53 0.43 -1.71
CA GLU A 187 -6.30 0.50 -3.16
C GLU A 187 -4.87 0.13 -3.55
N ASP A 188 -3.90 0.18 -2.62
CA ASP A 188 -2.48 -0.06 -2.89
C ASP A 188 -2.23 -1.46 -3.46
N MET A 189 -2.77 -2.48 -2.80
CA MET A 189 -2.48 -3.87 -3.13
C MET A 189 -3.01 -4.27 -4.51
N PRO A 190 -4.28 -3.96 -4.89
CA PRO A 190 -4.75 -4.16 -6.26
C PRO A 190 -3.89 -3.42 -7.28
N PHE A 191 -3.54 -2.15 -7.03
CA PHE A 191 -2.74 -1.34 -7.96
C PHE A 191 -1.35 -1.95 -8.20
N VAL A 192 -0.63 -2.30 -7.13
CA VAL A 192 0.70 -2.92 -7.21
C VAL A 192 0.65 -4.25 -7.95
N LEU A 193 -0.35 -5.08 -7.65
CA LEU A 193 -0.47 -6.39 -8.29
C LEU A 193 -0.85 -6.27 -9.77
N GLU A 194 -1.77 -5.38 -10.13
CA GLU A 194 -2.12 -5.08 -11.52
C GLU A 194 -0.89 -4.62 -12.31
N PHE A 195 -0.11 -3.69 -11.73
CA PHE A 195 1.13 -3.20 -12.34
C PHE A 195 2.11 -4.36 -12.62
N VAL A 196 2.41 -5.18 -11.62
CA VAL A 196 3.41 -6.25 -11.77
C VAL A 196 2.95 -7.34 -12.73
N LEU A 197 1.65 -7.61 -12.80
CA LEU A 197 1.09 -8.63 -13.70
C LEU A 197 0.99 -8.16 -15.15
N LYS A 198 0.78 -6.86 -15.38
CA LYS A 198 0.64 -6.28 -16.72
C LYS A 198 1.89 -6.43 -17.59
N TYR A 199 3.06 -6.59 -16.98
CA TYR A 199 4.34 -6.62 -17.68
C TYR A 199 5.12 -7.91 -17.37
N SER A 200 5.66 -8.53 -18.41
CA SER A 200 6.60 -9.64 -18.27
C SER A 200 8.03 -9.11 -18.15
N GLY A 201 8.86 -9.79 -17.34
CA GLY A 201 10.30 -9.51 -17.27
C GLY A 201 10.69 -8.18 -16.61
N LEU A 202 9.87 -7.67 -15.68
CA LEU A 202 10.19 -6.46 -14.93
C LEU A 202 11.53 -6.60 -14.19
N LYS A 203 12.36 -5.55 -14.27
CA LYS A 203 13.59 -5.43 -13.49
C LYS A 203 13.25 -4.93 -12.09
N ILE A 204 12.94 -5.86 -11.20
CA ILE A 204 12.58 -5.59 -9.80
C ILE A 204 13.84 -5.68 -8.93
N VAL A 205 14.14 -4.59 -8.23
CA VAL A 205 15.25 -4.49 -7.29
C VAL A 205 14.70 -4.32 -5.88
N TYR A 206 15.21 -5.08 -4.93
CA TYR A 206 14.94 -4.92 -3.50
C TYR A 206 16.22 -4.49 -2.79
N MET A 207 16.16 -3.38 -2.07
CA MET A 207 17.20 -2.93 -1.15
C MET A 207 16.87 -3.42 0.26
N ASP A 208 17.70 -4.30 0.80
CA ASP A 208 17.47 -4.94 2.10
C ASP A 208 17.87 -4.04 3.28
N SER A 209 17.19 -2.92 3.35
CA SER A 209 17.38 -1.87 4.35
C SER A 209 16.04 -1.24 4.70
N VAL A 210 15.90 -0.80 5.95
CA VAL A 210 14.71 -0.05 6.37
C VAL A 210 14.86 1.38 5.89
N VAL A 211 14.05 1.78 4.92
CA VAL A 211 13.99 3.16 4.42
C VAL A 211 12.75 3.87 4.93
N TYR A 212 11.65 3.15 5.15
CA TYR A 212 10.35 3.71 5.48
C TYR A 212 9.89 3.34 6.89
N ASN A 213 9.38 4.30 7.63
CA ASN A 213 8.82 4.08 8.96
C ASN A 213 7.31 4.39 8.95
N TYR A 214 6.51 3.34 9.15
CA TYR A 214 5.05 3.41 9.14
C TYR A 214 4.50 3.69 10.54
N VAL A 215 4.02 4.92 10.77
CA VAL A 215 3.53 5.42 12.05
C VAL A 215 2.15 4.84 12.35
N GLN A 216 2.05 4.10 13.46
CA GLN A 216 0.80 3.50 13.93
C GLN A 216 -0.02 4.53 14.72
N ARG A 217 -0.97 5.17 14.04
CA ARG A 217 -1.85 6.20 14.62
C ARG A 217 -3.23 5.68 15.01
N ASN A 218 -3.79 6.15 16.13
CA ASN A 218 -5.12 5.71 16.58
C ASN A 218 -6.26 6.09 15.61
N LYS A 219 -6.11 7.19 14.86
CA LYS A 219 -7.11 7.69 13.90
C LYS A 219 -6.88 7.24 12.45
N SER A 220 -5.99 6.27 12.20
CA SER A 220 -5.70 5.86 10.82
C SER A 220 -6.91 5.19 10.14
N ILE A 221 -6.94 5.25 8.81
CA ILE A 221 -7.93 4.51 8.00
C ILE A 221 -7.84 3.01 8.31
N THR A 222 -6.64 2.49 8.51
CA THR A 222 -6.39 1.07 8.77
C THR A 222 -6.84 0.61 10.15
N HIS A 223 -6.90 1.50 11.15
CA HIS A 223 -7.32 1.22 12.52
C HIS A 223 -8.81 1.51 12.77
N SER A 224 -9.47 2.27 11.89
CA SER A 224 -10.91 2.52 12.00
C SER A 224 -11.74 1.34 11.50
N SER A 225 -12.58 0.78 12.39
CA SER A 225 -13.46 -0.35 12.08
C SER A 225 -14.80 0.08 11.47
N SER A 226 -14.80 1.03 10.53
CA SER A 226 -16.03 1.49 9.88
C SER A 226 -16.59 0.43 8.91
N GLU A 227 -17.89 0.50 8.63
CA GLU A 227 -18.53 -0.36 7.62
C GLU A 227 -17.85 -0.22 6.25
N LYS A 228 -17.61 1.03 5.80
CA LYS A 228 -16.92 1.31 4.53
C LYS A 228 -15.55 0.64 4.45
N ASN A 229 -14.72 0.79 5.49
CA ASN A 229 -13.38 0.18 5.49
C ASN A 229 -13.45 -1.34 5.39
N MET A 230 -14.43 -1.95 6.04
CA MET A 230 -14.57 -3.40 6.00
C MET A 230 -14.99 -3.88 4.61
N ILE A 231 -15.96 -3.20 3.99
CA ILE A 231 -16.42 -3.50 2.63
C ILE A 231 -15.27 -3.30 1.64
N ASP A 232 -14.57 -2.17 1.69
CA ASP A 232 -13.45 -1.86 0.80
C ASP A 232 -12.31 -2.88 0.95
N LYS A 233 -11.97 -3.28 2.19
CA LYS A 233 -10.96 -4.32 2.43
C LYS A 233 -11.36 -5.66 1.79
N LEU A 234 -12.62 -6.07 1.95
CA LEU A 234 -13.13 -7.30 1.35
C LEU A 234 -13.18 -7.22 -0.19
N PHE A 235 -13.53 -6.05 -0.73
CA PHE A 235 -13.53 -5.81 -2.16
C PHE A 235 -12.10 -5.84 -2.74
N SER A 236 -11.12 -5.25 -2.05
CA SER A 236 -9.69 -5.30 -2.41
C SER A 236 -9.20 -6.74 -2.56
N LEU A 237 -9.60 -7.64 -1.65
CA LEU A 237 -9.28 -9.08 -1.74
C LEU A 237 -9.91 -9.76 -2.97
N GLN A 238 -11.14 -9.38 -3.33
CA GLN A 238 -11.79 -9.91 -4.55
C GLN A 238 -11.06 -9.48 -5.81
N LEU A 239 -10.63 -8.22 -5.87
CA LEU A 239 -9.87 -7.69 -7.00
C LEU A 239 -8.53 -8.42 -7.16
N VAL A 240 -7.79 -8.57 -6.06
CA VAL A 240 -6.54 -9.36 -6.04
C VAL A 240 -6.79 -10.79 -6.50
N ARG A 241 -7.84 -11.45 -6.01
CA ARG A 241 -8.17 -12.82 -6.43
C ARG A 241 -8.52 -12.91 -7.92
N LYS A 242 -9.26 -11.93 -8.45
CA LYS A 242 -9.58 -11.85 -9.87
C LYS A 242 -8.32 -11.73 -10.72
N LEU A 243 -7.40 -10.83 -10.35
CA LEU A 243 -6.12 -10.66 -11.03
C LEU A 243 -5.28 -11.95 -11.03
N ILE A 244 -5.18 -12.63 -9.89
CA ILE A 244 -4.45 -13.91 -9.78
C ILE A 244 -5.04 -14.97 -10.71
N ALA A 245 -6.36 -15.06 -10.79
CA ALA A 245 -7.05 -16.02 -11.66
C ALA A 245 -6.90 -15.68 -13.15
N GLU A 246 -7.05 -14.41 -13.51
CA GLU A 246 -6.94 -13.91 -14.89
C GLU A 246 -5.56 -14.19 -15.48
N TYR A 247 -4.50 -13.97 -14.70
CA TYR A 247 -3.11 -14.20 -15.09
C TYR A 247 -2.61 -15.62 -14.82
N ARG A 248 -3.48 -16.52 -14.35
CA ARG A 248 -3.19 -17.96 -14.14
C ARG A 248 -1.92 -18.21 -13.32
N LEU A 249 -1.77 -17.50 -12.20
CA LEU A 249 -0.56 -17.62 -11.39
C LEU A 249 -0.38 -19.03 -10.79
N PRO A 250 0.88 -19.42 -10.48
CA PRO A 250 1.18 -20.71 -9.85
C PRO A 250 0.38 -21.02 -8.58
N ASN A 251 0.15 -22.31 -8.34
CA ASN A 251 -0.67 -22.80 -7.22
C ASN A 251 -0.19 -22.32 -5.84
N ASP A 252 1.11 -22.16 -5.63
CA ASP A 252 1.64 -21.67 -4.35
C ASP A 252 1.28 -20.20 -4.08
N ILE A 253 1.26 -19.35 -5.10
CA ILE A 253 0.75 -17.97 -5.02
C ILE A 253 -0.76 -17.96 -4.72
N ILE A 254 -1.52 -18.84 -5.37
CA ILE A 254 -2.96 -19.01 -5.11
C ILE A 254 -3.19 -19.38 -3.63
N VAL A 255 -2.42 -20.34 -3.09
CA VAL A 255 -2.48 -20.75 -1.68
C VAL A 255 -2.21 -19.58 -0.74
N LEU A 256 -1.16 -18.80 -1.00
CA LEU A 256 -0.80 -17.63 -0.19
C LEU A 256 -1.93 -16.59 -0.16
N ASN A 257 -2.48 -16.25 -1.33
CA ASN A 257 -3.60 -15.32 -1.42
C ASN A 257 -4.85 -15.84 -0.71
N ASN A 258 -5.15 -17.14 -0.88
CA ASN A 258 -6.30 -17.78 -0.25
C ASN A 258 -6.20 -17.73 1.28
N LYS A 259 -5.02 -18.03 1.83
CA LYS A 259 -4.74 -17.90 3.27
C LYS A 259 -5.00 -16.48 3.76
N ARG A 260 -4.47 -15.47 3.07
CA ARG A 260 -4.65 -14.05 3.41
C ARG A 260 -6.12 -13.63 3.37
N SER A 261 -6.83 -14.02 2.31
CA SER A 261 -8.24 -13.68 2.11
C SER A 261 -9.13 -14.27 3.20
N VAL A 262 -8.90 -15.54 3.57
CA VAL A 262 -9.63 -16.20 4.65
C VAL A 262 -9.41 -15.52 6.00
N VAL A 263 -8.15 -15.23 6.35
CA VAL A 263 -7.82 -14.58 7.62
C VAL A 263 -8.48 -13.20 7.70
N ALA A 264 -8.39 -12.42 6.63
CA ALA A 264 -9.00 -11.09 6.58
C ALA A 264 -10.54 -11.14 6.65
N ALA A 265 -11.17 -12.10 5.97
CA ALA A 265 -12.62 -12.28 6.01
C ALA A 265 -13.13 -12.72 7.39
N LEU A 266 -12.43 -13.66 8.05
CA LEU A 266 -12.77 -14.07 9.41
C LEU A 266 -12.63 -12.92 10.41
N TRP A 267 -11.57 -12.12 10.28
CA TRP A 267 -11.38 -10.91 11.08
C TRP A 267 -12.50 -9.90 10.84
N ALA A 268 -12.84 -9.65 9.58
CA ALA A 268 -13.92 -8.75 9.18
C ALA A 268 -15.26 -9.14 9.79
N SER A 269 -15.62 -10.42 9.68
CA SER A 269 -16.85 -10.93 10.27
C SER A 269 -16.86 -10.87 11.80
N SER A 270 -15.71 -11.10 12.44
CA SER A 270 -15.59 -10.99 13.90
C SER A 270 -15.84 -9.55 14.38
N ILE A 271 -15.24 -8.57 13.71
CA ILE A 271 -15.47 -7.15 13.99
C ILE A 271 -16.92 -6.77 13.71
N ASN A 272 -17.48 -7.24 12.59
CA ASN A 272 -18.87 -6.96 12.24
C ASN A 272 -19.82 -7.41 13.35
N LYS A 273 -19.69 -8.66 13.80
CA LYS A 273 -20.51 -9.23 14.88
C LYS A 273 -20.35 -8.50 16.22
N ARG A 274 -19.14 -8.02 16.54
CA ARG A 274 -18.85 -7.39 17.84
C ARG A 274 -19.21 -5.92 17.91
N ARG A 275 -19.22 -5.21 16.77
CA ARG A 275 -19.25 -3.74 16.76
C ARG A 275 -20.19 -3.11 15.75
N LEU A 276 -20.45 -3.72 14.60
CA LEU A 276 -21.15 -3.06 13.48
C LEU A 276 -22.54 -3.61 13.21
N ASN A 277 -22.74 -4.92 13.32
CA ASN A 277 -23.97 -5.62 12.96
C ASN A 277 -24.51 -5.25 11.55
N SER A 278 -23.61 -5.04 10.60
CA SER A 278 -23.95 -4.64 9.23
C SER A 278 -24.23 -5.84 8.32
N ALA A 279 -25.40 -5.82 7.68
CA ALA A 279 -25.76 -6.81 6.66
C ALA A 279 -24.84 -6.72 5.43
N ALA A 280 -24.46 -5.51 5.02
CA ALA A 280 -23.58 -5.30 3.87
C ALA A 280 -22.20 -5.93 4.09
N VAL A 281 -21.61 -5.75 5.28
CA VAL A 281 -20.34 -6.39 5.65
C VAL A 281 -20.47 -7.91 5.69
N ALA A 282 -21.58 -8.44 6.25
CA ALA A 282 -21.81 -9.88 6.30
C ALA A 282 -21.90 -10.49 4.89
N ILE A 283 -22.65 -9.86 3.98
CA ILE A 283 -22.77 -10.28 2.58
C ILE A 283 -21.40 -10.23 1.89
N ALA A 284 -20.65 -9.14 2.04
CA ALA A 284 -19.33 -8.97 1.45
C ALA A 284 -18.32 -10.03 1.96
N ALA A 285 -18.37 -10.36 3.26
CA ALA A 285 -17.52 -11.38 3.85
C ALA A 285 -17.88 -12.78 3.35
N ASN A 286 -19.18 -13.08 3.24
CA ASN A 286 -19.65 -14.35 2.71
C ASN A 286 -19.27 -14.56 1.25
N LYS A 287 -19.20 -13.50 0.43
CA LYS A 287 -18.68 -13.60 -0.95
C LYS A 287 -17.21 -14.06 -1.02
N GLN A 288 -16.42 -13.87 0.03
CA GLN A 288 -15.04 -14.41 0.08
C GLN A 288 -15.04 -15.93 0.25
N PHE A 289 -16.09 -16.46 0.87
CA PHE A 289 -16.26 -17.86 1.19
C PHE A 289 -17.28 -18.49 0.23
N ASN A 290 -16.84 -18.99 -0.92
CA ASN A 290 -17.71 -19.90 -1.69
C ASN A 290 -17.60 -21.31 -1.09
N PHE A 291 -18.70 -22.07 -1.00
CA PHE A 291 -18.69 -23.43 -0.45
C PHE A 291 -17.74 -24.34 -1.24
N THR A 292 -17.60 -24.11 -2.55
CA THR A 292 -16.59 -24.75 -3.40
C THR A 292 -15.16 -24.46 -2.94
N PHE A 293 -14.85 -23.24 -2.49
CA PHE A 293 -13.52 -22.83 -2.04
C PHE A 293 -12.96 -23.69 -0.89
N LEU A 294 -13.82 -24.21 0.00
CA LEU A 294 -13.41 -25.09 1.09
C LEU A 294 -12.84 -26.44 0.62
N PHE A 295 -13.27 -26.89 -0.57
CA PHE A 295 -13.01 -28.23 -1.10
C PHE A 295 -12.18 -28.23 -2.39
N SER A 296 -12.28 -27.19 -3.22
CA SER A 296 -11.65 -27.12 -4.55
C SER A 296 -10.35 -26.33 -4.60
N GLU A 297 -10.09 -25.48 -3.60
CA GLU A 297 -8.97 -24.56 -3.63
C GLU A 297 -7.90 -24.99 -2.64
N PRO A 298 -6.61 -24.98 -3.04
CA PRO A 298 -5.54 -25.40 -2.17
C PRO A 298 -5.48 -24.41 -1.00
N CYS A 299 -5.78 -24.91 0.20
CA CYS A 299 -5.90 -24.12 1.42
C CYS A 299 -4.88 -24.64 2.44
N SER A 300 -4.11 -23.73 3.04
CA SER A 300 -2.79 -24.01 3.61
C SER A 300 -2.76 -24.94 4.83
N ASN A 301 -3.85 -25.12 5.58
CA ASN A 301 -3.91 -26.11 6.67
C ASN A 301 -5.35 -26.42 7.13
N LEU A 302 -5.52 -27.56 7.80
CA LEU A 302 -6.78 -28.04 8.38
C LEU A 302 -7.41 -27.02 9.36
N TYR A 303 -6.58 -26.26 10.09
CA TYR A 303 -7.01 -25.25 11.04
C TYR A 303 -7.87 -24.14 10.40
N LEU A 304 -7.43 -23.59 9.27
CA LEU A 304 -8.20 -22.56 8.56
C LEU A 304 -9.50 -23.13 7.99
N LYS A 305 -9.48 -24.38 7.48
CA LYS A 305 -10.69 -25.06 7.02
C LYS A 305 -11.71 -25.23 8.15
N ILE A 306 -11.27 -25.65 9.35
CA ILE A 306 -12.13 -25.77 10.53
C ILE A 306 -12.73 -24.41 10.93
N LYS A 307 -11.93 -23.34 10.97
CA LYS A 307 -12.42 -22.00 11.29
C LYS A 307 -13.45 -21.49 10.28
N MET A 308 -13.24 -21.76 8.99
CA MET A 308 -14.20 -21.42 7.94
C MET A 308 -15.51 -22.21 8.10
N LEU A 309 -15.43 -23.53 8.31
CA LEU A 309 -16.62 -24.36 8.56
C LEU A 309 -17.39 -23.88 9.78
N TYR A 310 -16.71 -23.62 10.90
CA TYR A 310 -17.31 -23.03 12.08
C TYR A 310 -18.03 -21.72 11.75
N TYR A 311 -17.38 -20.80 11.02
CA TYR A 311 -17.98 -19.56 10.59
C TYR A 311 -19.26 -19.77 9.76
N PHE A 312 -19.22 -20.67 8.77
CA PHE A 312 -20.37 -20.99 7.91
C PHE A 312 -21.57 -21.55 8.68
N PHE A 313 -21.33 -22.55 9.53
CA PHE A 313 -22.42 -23.18 10.28
C PHE A 313 -22.97 -22.27 11.37
N TYR A 314 -22.11 -21.46 11.99
CA TYR A 314 -22.52 -20.54 13.06
C TYR A 314 -23.25 -19.29 12.54
N ASN A 315 -22.91 -18.78 11.35
CA ASN A 315 -23.52 -17.55 10.78
C ASN A 315 -24.66 -17.82 9.78
N LYS A 316 -24.99 -19.09 9.47
CA LYS A 316 -26.17 -19.44 8.67
C LYS A 316 -27.50 -18.88 9.22
N ASN A 317 -27.53 -18.51 10.50
CA ASN A 317 -28.71 -17.91 11.14
C ASN A 317 -28.88 -16.41 10.88
N ILE A 318 -27.88 -15.71 10.33
CA ILE A 318 -27.97 -14.24 10.06
C ILE A 318 -28.56 -13.97 8.66
N ILE A 319 -28.53 -14.94 7.76
CA ILE A 319 -28.95 -14.76 6.35
C ILE A 319 -30.38 -15.26 6.10
N ARG A 320 -30.95 -16.05 7.02
CA ARG A 320 -32.32 -16.57 6.91
C ARG A 320 -33.42 -15.56 7.29
N SER A 321 -33.05 -14.33 7.64
CA SER A 321 -33.98 -13.29 8.12
C SER A 321 -34.17 -12.13 7.14
N ASN A 322 -34.01 -12.36 5.83
CA ASN A 322 -34.45 -11.44 4.77
C ASN A 322 -35.37 -12.15 3.80
#